data_AF-A0A2W7RPS8-F1
#
_entry.id   AF-A0A2W7RPS8-F1
#
_cell.length_a   1.000
_cell.length_b   1.000
_cell.length_c   1.000
_cell.angle_alpha   90.00
_cell.angle_beta   90.00
_cell.angle_gamma   90.00
#
_symmetry.space_group_name_H-M   'P 1'
#
loop_
_entity.id
_entity.type
_entity.pdbx_description
1 polymer ?
#
loop_
_entity_poly.entity_id
_entity_poly.type
_entity_poly.pdbx_seq_one_letter_code
_entity_poly.pdbx_strand_id
1 'polypeptide(L)'
;MKNQNKISITTKTLASGNCQVKFYVEDEAKPQYGYLLVSGPKPVGEIIDEIKQRMERRRNTAMNMNPFYPIPIAPEDHNFYLYSA
;
A
#
# COMPACT_ATOMS: atom_id res chain seq x y z
N MET A 1 1.24 -16.43 17.28
CA MET A 1 1.17 -16.19 15.82
C MET A 1 -0.15 -15.51 15.49
N LYS A 2 -0.31 -14.19 15.71
CA LYS A 2 -1.53 -13.46 15.31
C LYS A 2 -1.24 -11.98 15.20
N ASN A 3 -0.91 -11.50 14.01
CA ASN A 3 -1.28 -10.16 13.58
C ASN A 3 -1.73 -10.31 12.14
N GLN A 4 -2.98 -10.74 11.98
CA GLN A 4 -3.69 -10.49 10.74
C GLN A 4 -3.89 -8.98 10.70
N ASN A 5 -2.95 -8.23 10.12
CA ASN A 5 -3.16 -6.81 9.83
C ASN A 5 -4.51 -6.72 9.12
N LYS A 6 -5.50 -6.17 9.81
CA LYS A 6 -6.85 -6.07 9.28
C LYS A 6 -6.80 -4.90 8.32
N ILE A 7 -6.73 -5.23 7.02
CA ILE A 7 -6.69 -4.23 5.96
C ILE A 7 -8.13 -3.92 5.58
N SER A 8 -8.58 -2.74 5.95
CA SER A 8 -9.89 -2.21 5.57
C SER A 8 -9.73 -1.34 4.33
N ILE A 9 -10.43 -1.66 3.24
CA ILE A 9 -10.32 -0.92 1.97
C ILE A 9 -11.62 -0.22 1.59
N THR A 10 -11.51 0.89 0.87
CA THR A 10 -12.61 1.63 0.27
C THR A 10 -12.21 2.01 -1.14
N THR A 11 -13.00 1.61 -2.13
CA THR A 11 -12.73 1.90 -3.54
C THR A 11 -13.59 3.05 -4.03
N LYS A 12 -13.01 3.91 -4.87
CA LYS A 12 -13.68 5.01 -5.55
C LYS A 12 -13.30 5.01 -7.01
N THR A 13 -14.27 4.77 -7.88
CA THR A 13 -14.09 4.90 -9.33
C THR A 13 -13.96 6.38 -9.69
N LEU A 14 -12.90 6.74 -10.40
CA LEU A 14 -12.64 8.08 -10.91
C LEU A 14 -13.23 8.24 -12.32
N ALA A 15 -13.58 9.47 -12.68
CA ALA A 15 -14.13 9.80 -14.00
C ALA A 15 -13.15 9.50 -15.16
N SER A 16 -11.85 9.36 -14.86
CA SER A 16 -10.81 8.97 -15.81
C SER A 16 -10.80 7.48 -16.15
N GLY A 17 -11.65 6.65 -15.52
CA GLY A 17 -11.64 5.19 -15.67
C GLY A 17 -10.70 4.45 -14.71
N ASN A 18 -9.94 5.19 -13.90
CA ASN A 18 -9.11 4.61 -12.83
C ASN A 18 -9.93 4.36 -11.57
N CYS A 19 -9.48 3.44 -10.72
CA CYS A 19 -10.05 3.19 -9.40
C CYS A 19 -9.04 3.59 -8.32
N GLN A 20 -9.44 4.52 -7.47
CA GLN A 20 -8.68 4.92 -6.30
C GLN A 20 -9.11 4.06 -5.11
N VAL A 21 -8.19 3.27 -4.59
CA VAL A 21 -8.38 2.45 -3.40
C VAL A 21 -7.77 3.17 -2.21
N LYS A 22 -8.57 3.56 -1.24
CA LYS A 22 -8.09 3.95 0.09
C LYS A 22 -8.00 2.71 0.94
N PHE A 23 -6.87 2.45 1.58
CA PHE A 23 -6.72 1.34 2.50
C PHE A 23 -6.28 1.82 3.87
N TYR A 24 -6.71 1.11 4.91
CA TYR A 24 -6.33 1.31 6.30
C TYR A 24 -5.78 -0.01 6.81
N VAL A 25 -4.60 0.05 7.39
CA VAL A 25 -3.95 -1.06 8.08
C VAL A 25 -4.19 -0.84 9.57
N GLU A 26 -5.15 -1.58 10.11
CA GLU A 26 -5.37 -1.66 11.55
C GLU A 26 -4.29 -2.59 12.12
N ASP A 27 -3.13 -2.00 12.43
CA ASP A 27 -2.06 -2.64 13.17
C ASP A 27 -2.04 -2.06 14.58
N GLU A 28 -2.00 -2.95 15.58
CA GLU A 28 -2.07 -2.58 17.01
C GLU A 28 -0.88 -1.71 17.45
N ALA A 29 0.26 -1.81 16.76
CA ALA A 29 1.47 -1.06 17.07
C ALA A 29 1.62 0.22 16.23
N LYS A 30 1.17 0.21 14.97
CA LYS A 30 1.32 1.35 14.05
C LYS A 30 0.15 1.43 13.06
N PRO A 31 -0.92 2.19 13.36
CA PRO A 31 -1.98 2.41 12.39
C PRO A 31 -1.42 3.12 11.15
N GLN A 32 -1.69 2.56 9.98
CA GLN A 32 -1.26 3.15 8.71
C GLN A 32 -2.46 3.27 7.78
N TYR A 33 -2.44 4.26 6.91
CA TYR A 33 -3.42 4.36 5.83
C TYR A 33 -2.73 4.77 4.55
N GLY A 34 -3.35 4.48 3.43
CA GLY A 34 -2.75 4.75 2.14
C GLY A 34 -3.74 4.79 1.00
N TYR A 35 -3.22 5.12 -0.17
CA TYR A 35 -3.95 5.19 -1.42
C TYR A 35 -3.23 4.36 -2.46
N LEU A 36 -3.98 3.51 -3.16
CA LEU A 36 -3.51 2.75 -4.31
C LEU A 36 -4.36 3.14 -5.53
N LEU A 37 -3.73 3.59 -6.60
CA LEU A 37 -4.39 3.87 -7.88
C LEU A 37 -4.27 2.65 -8.78
N VAL A 38 -5.39 2.08 -9.21
CA VAL A 38 -5.43 0.94 -10.14
C VAL A 38 -6.18 1.30 -11.42
N SER A 39 -5.68 0.85 -12.56
CA SER A 39 -6.35 1.04 -13.85
C SER A 39 -7.40 -0.06 -14.04
N GLY A 40 -8.68 0.29 -13.88
CA GLY A 40 -9.82 -0.61 -14.08
C GLY A 40 -10.33 -1.34 -12.83
N PRO A 41 -11.47 -2.06 -12.95
CA PRO A 41 -12.08 -2.79 -11.85
C PRO A 41 -11.26 -4.05 -11.54
N LYS A 42 -10.46 -3.99 -10.46
CA LYS A 42 -9.81 -5.18 -9.89
C LYS A 42 -10.66 -5.75 -8.75
N PRO A 43 -10.68 -7.08 -8.56
CA PRO A 43 -11.34 -7.68 -7.41
C PRO A 43 -10.62 -7.29 -6.10
N VAL A 44 -11.39 -7.18 -5.02
CA VAL A 44 -10.90 -6.77 -3.69
C VAL A 44 -9.74 -7.65 -3.21
N GLY A 45 -9.78 -8.96 -3.47
CA GLY A 45 -8.71 -9.89 -3.09
C GLY A 45 -7.37 -9.53 -3.72
N GLU A 46 -7.34 -9.25 -5.03
CA GLU A 46 -6.15 -8.83 -5.77
C GLU A 46 -5.61 -7.48 -5.26
N ILE A 47 -6.51 -6.54 -4.94
CA ILE A 47 -6.13 -5.25 -4.37
C ILE A 47 -5.44 -5.42 -3.02
N ILE A 48 -5.97 -6.29 -2.15
CA ILE A 48 -5.39 -6.57 -0.84
C ILE A 48 -4.03 -7.25 -0.98
N ASP A 49 -3.90 -8.21 -1.90
CA ASP A 49 -2.62 -8.88 -2.17
C ASP A 49 -1.58 -7.88 -2.68
N GLU A 50 -1.96 -7.00 -3.62
CA GLU A 50 -1.08 -5.96 -4.15
C GLU A 50 -0.62 -4.99 -3.06
N ILE A 51 -1.51 -4.56 -2.17
CA ILE A 51 -1.16 -3.71 -1.02
C ILE A 51 -0.15 -4.44 -0.12
N LYS A 52 -0.39 -5.72 0.20
CA LYS A 52 0.52 -6.51 1.05
C LYS A 52 1.90 -6.68 0.41
N GLN A 53 1.95 -7.03 -0.87
CA GLN A 53 3.21 -7.19 -1.61
C GLN A 53 4.00 -5.88 -1.66
N ARG A 54 3.34 -4.75 -1.94
CA ARG A 54 3.99 -3.43 -1.95
C ARG A 54 4.51 -3.04 -0.57
N MET A 55 3.72 -3.27 0.48
CA MET A 55 4.13 -3.05 1.88
C MET A 55 5.34 -3.90 2.27
N GLU A 56 5.33 -5.18 1.94
CA GLU A 56 6.41 -6.11 2.23
C GLU A 56 7.69 -5.74 1.46
N ARG A 57 7.56 -5.42 0.17
CA ARG A 57 8.69 -4.93 -0.64
C ARG A 57 9.29 -3.68 -0.02
N ARG A 58 8.48 -2.70 0.38
CA ARG A 58 8.94 -1.46 1.05
C ARG A 58 9.63 -1.74 2.38
N ARG A 59 9.11 -2.69 3.18
CA ARG A 59 9.72 -3.13 4.44
C ARG A 59 11.07 -3.83 4.21
N ASN A 60 11.15 -4.70 3.22
CA ASN A 60 12.38 -5.42 2.88
C ASN A 60 13.45 -4.45 2.34
N THR A 61 13.05 -3.50 1.48
CA THR A 61 13.90 -2.40 1.03
C THR A 61 14.44 -1.58 2.22
N ALA A 62 13.59 -1.23 3.19
CA ALA A 62 14.01 -0.49 4.38
C ALA A 62 14.95 -1.30 5.31
N MET A 63 14.75 -2.62 5.41
CA MET A 63 15.60 -3.50 6.24
C MET A 63 16.96 -3.80 5.62
N ASN A 64 17.08 -3.72 4.29
CA ASN A 64 18.29 -4.06 3.55
C ASN A 64 19.15 -2.82 3.18
N MET A 65 18.93 -1.66 3.81
CA MET A 65 19.51 -0.39 3.35
C MET A 65 20.44 0.31 4.34
N ASN A 66 21.56 0.77 3.77
CA ASN A 66 22.55 1.65 4.38
C ASN A 66 21.93 3.03 4.68
N PRO A 67 22.06 3.58 5.90
CA PRO A 67 21.40 4.84 6.31
C PRO A 67 21.86 6.11 5.57
N PHE A 68 22.87 6.01 4.70
CA PHE A 68 23.48 7.14 4.00
C PHE A 68 23.00 7.36 2.56
N TYR A 69 22.23 6.44 1.98
CA TYR A 69 21.74 6.59 0.61
C TYR A 69 20.23 6.84 0.57
N PRO A 70 19.76 7.92 -0.08
CA PRO A 70 18.34 8.15 -0.27
C PRO A 70 17.75 7.02 -1.11
N ILE A 71 16.62 6.48 -0.65
CA ILE A 71 15.92 5.37 -1.29
C ILE A 71 15.49 5.85 -2.68
N PRO A 72 15.93 5.20 -3.78
CA PRO A 72 15.39 5.50 -5.09
C PRO A 72 13.89 5.17 -5.05
N ILE A 73 13.06 6.19 -5.31
CA ILE A 73 11.62 6.03 -5.46
C ILE A 73 11.45 5.06 -6.64
N ALA A 74 11.03 3.83 -6.35
CA ALA A 74 10.76 2.89 -7.41
C ALA A 74 9.69 3.51 -8.32
N PRO A 75 9.86 3.51 -9.65
CA PRO A 75 8.91 4.14 -10.58
C PRO A 75 7.48 3.56 -10.43
N GLU A 76 7.34 2.39 -9.81
CA GLU A 76 6.07 1.73 -9.49
C GLU A 76 5.30 2.36 -8.30
N ASP A 77 5.93 3.24 -7.51
CA ASP A 77 5.35 3.83 -6.28
C ASP A 77 4.48 5.07 -6.55
N HIS A 78 4.47 5.63 -7.77
CA HIS A 78 3.65 6.81 -8.10
C HIS A 78 2.14 6.59 -7.92
N ASN A 79 1.74 5.31 -7.90
CA ASN A 79 0.36 4.87 -7.70
C ASN A 79 0.10 4.37 -6.27
N PHE A 80 1.09 4.38 -5.37
CA PHE A 80 0.96 3.84 -4.02
C PHE A 80 1.51 4.80 -2.97
N TYR A 81 0.61 5.35 -2.17
CA TYR A 81 0.94 6.27 -1.08
C TYR A 81 0.64 5.59 0.24
N LEU A 82 1.59 5.64 1.17
CA LEU A 82 1.45 5.11 2.51
C LEU A 82 1.80 6.19 3.53
N TYR A 83 0.90 6.40 4.48
CA TYR A 83 1.03 7.33 5.58
C TYR A 83 0.97 6.55 6.89
N SER A 84 1.94 6.78 7.76
CA SER A 84 1.89 6.37 9.17
C SER A 84 1.30 7.52 9.98
N ALA A 85 0.27 7.24 10.78
CA ALA A 85 -0.29 8.20 11.73
C ALA A 85 0.52 8.23 13.03
#